data_AF-A0A3N0DQI1-F1
#
_entry.id   AF-A0A3N0DQI1-F1
#
_cell.length_a   1.000
_cell.length_b   1.000
_cell.length_c   1.000
_cell.angle_alpha   90.00
_cell.angle_beta   90.00
_cell.angle_gamma   90.00
#
_symmetry.space_group_name_H-M   'P 1'
#
loop_
_entity.id
_entity.type
_entity.pdbx_description
1 polymer ?
#
loop_
_entity_poly.entity_id
_entity_poly.type
_entity_poly.pdbx_seq_one_letter_code
_entity_poly.pdbx_strand_id
1 'polypeptide(L)'
;MTEIELDPVGRQVVQHAQTLSQLRRDLDRLASELADTYADVHSRLDELATGRTSVSTPWSWRTIGPNAQEELSTELRRWVRWIRARYPLAKKVPSCWEEHPEVVEELTALWVAWQAAYEERDPSLTAAAEWHDRWLPGLLHRLEHGPFALDCSDSHHSRPASCYAPSDSVTSPQ
;
A
#
# COMPACT_ATOMS: atom_id res chain seq x y z
N MET A 1 -75.68 14.71 12.64
CA MET A 1 -74.29 14.23 12.79
C MET A 1 -74.06 13.28 11.62
N THR A 2 -73.68 13.83 10.48
CA THR A 2 -73.66 13.15 9.18
C THR A 2 -72.37 12.35 9.02
N GLU A 3 -72.48 11.03 9.00
CA GLU A 3 -71.42 10.12 8.57
C GLU A 3 -71.09 10.43 7.11
N ILE A 4 -69.90 10.99 6.86
CA ILE A 4 -69.35 11.14 5.51
C ILE A 4 -68.84 9.75 5.13
N GLU A 5 -69.72 8.94 4.54
CA GLU A 5 -69.35 7.64 3.98
C GLU A 5 -68.49 7.89 2.74
N LEU A 6 -67.17 7.75 2.89
CA LEU A 6 -66.22 7.95 1.79
C LEU A 6 -66.46 6.91 0.69
N ASP A 7 -66.74 7.41 -0.52
CA ASP A 7 -66.83 6.63 -1.76
C ASP A 7 -65.62 5.68 -1.89
N PRO A 8 -65.77 4.46 -2.46
CA PRO A 8 -64.69 3.49 -2.65
C PRO A 8 -63.38 4.08 -3.21
N VAL A 9 -63.46 5.04 -4.12
CA VAL A 9 -62.27 5.71 -4.68
C VAL A 9 -61.56 6.55 -3.60
N GLY A 10 -62.32 7.23 -2.75
CA GLY A 10 -61.77 8.01 -1.62
C GLY A 10 -61.05 7.14 -0.59
N ARG A 11 -61.60 5.96 -0.27
CA ARG A 11 -60.94 4.99 0.62
C ARG A 11 -59.62 4.48 0.04
N GLN A 12 -59.60 4.21 -1.27
CA GLN A 12 -58.40 3.73 -1.95
C GLN A 12 -57.28 4.79 -1.99
N VAL A 13 -57.62 6.07 -2.22
CA VAL A 13 -56.65 7.17 -2.16
C VAL A 13 -56.06 7.34 -0.76
N VAL A 14 -56.89 7.27 0.28
CA VAL A 14 -56.42 7.33 1.68
C VAL A 14 -55.48 6.17 1.99
N GLN A 15 -55.81 4.95 1.55
CA GLN A 15 -54.97 3.77 1.76
C GLN A 15 -53.62 3.91 1.05
N HIS A 16 -53.60 4.39 -0.20
CA HIS A 16 -52.35 4.65 -0.92
C HIS A 16 -51.50 5.74 -0.26
N ALA A 17 -52.11 6.82 0.23
CA ALA A 17 -51.39 7.88 0.96
C ALA A 17 -50.77 7.35 2.27
N GLN A 18 -51.47 6.46 2.98
CA GLN A 18 -50.94 5.78 4.16
C GLN A 18 -49.75 4.88 3.81
N THR A 19 -49.86 4.08 2.74
CA THR A 19 -48.76 3.23 2.25
C THR A 19 -47.53 4.04 1.85
N LEU A 20 -47.71 5.14 1.10
CA LEU A 20 -46.60 6.03 0.72
C LEU A 20 -45.93 6.67 1.94
N SER A 21 -46.73 7.08 2.93
CA SER A 21 -46.22 7.66 4.19
C SER A 21 -45.49 6.63 5.05
N GLN A 22 -45.92 5.36 5.00
CA GLN A 22 -45.22 4.26 5.65
C GLN A 22 -43.89 3.98 4.95
N LEU A 23 -43.89 3.83 3.63
CA LEU A 23 -42.68 3.56 2.86
C LEU A 23 -41.64 4.67 3.00
N ARG A 24 -42.06 5.94 3.05
CA ARG A 24 -41.14 7.06 3.30
C ARG A 24 -40.46 6.96 4.66
N ARG A 25 -41.22 6.64 5.72
CA ARG A 25 -40.65 6.44 7.06
C ARG A 25 -39.69 5.24 7.10
N ASP A 26 -40.01 4.18 6.39
CA ASP A 26 -39.14 3.00 6.30
C ASP A 26 -37.83 3.32 5.55
N LEU A 27 -37.89 4.11 4.47
CA LEU A 27 -36.69 4.60 3.77
C LEU A 27 -35.82 5.50 4.65
N ASP A 28 -36.43 6.45 5.37
CA ASP A 28 -35.70 7.35 6.26
C ASP A 28 -35.00 6.55 7.38
N ARG A 29 -35.66 5.51 7.90
CA ARG A 29 -35.08 4.60 8.89
C ARG A 29 -33.89 3.82 8.32
N LEU A 30 -34.05 3.19 7.16
CA LEU A 30 -32.98 2.42 6.53
C LEU A 30 -31.78 3.30 6.17
N ALA A 31 -32.02 4.55 5.75
CA ALA A 31 -30.96 5.51 5.47
C ALA A 31 -30.16 5.85 6.74
N SER A 32 -30.84 6.02 7.88
CA SER A 32 -30.18 6.23 9.17
C SER A 32 -29.38 5.01 9.61
N GLU A 33 -29.97 3.81 9.51
CA GLU A 33 -29.29 2.55 9.84
C GLU A 33 -28.01 2.36 8.99
N LEU A 34 -28.07 2.67 7.69
CA LEU A 34 -26.90 2.61 6.81
C LEU A 34 -25.82 3.65 7.21
N ALA A 35 -26.22 4.88 7.53
CA ALA A 35 -25.29 5.93 7.94
C ALA A 35 -24.55 5.56 9.25
N ASP A 36 -25.27 4.98 10.22
CA ASP A 36 -24.72 4.54 11.49
C ASP A 36 -23.76 3.35 11.30
N THR A 37 -24.13 2.38 10.47
CA THR A 37 -23.24 1.23 10.15
C THR A 37 -21.98 1.69 9.43
N TYR A 38 -22.08 2.65 8.51
CA TYR A 38 -20.93 3.22 7.82
C TYR A 38 -20.00 3.95 8.80
N ALA A 39 -20.57 4.76 9.71
CA ALA A 39 -19.80 5.47 10.73
C ALA A 39 -19.06 4.51 11.69
N ASP A 40 -19.73 3.43 12.16
CA ASP A 40 -19.10 2.40 13.01
C ASP A 40 -17.96 1.68 12.28
N VAL A 41 -18.18 1.22 11.05
CA VAL A 41 -17.14 0.58 10.24
C VAL A 41 -15.96 1.53 10.02
N HIS A 42 -16.23 2.80 9.75
CA HIS A 42 -15.19 3.81 9.56
C HIS A 42 -14.39 4.05 10.85
N SER A 43 -15.06 4.15 12.00
CA SER A 43 -14.41 4.28 13.31
C SER A 43 -13.52 3.09 13.62
N ARG A 44 -14.00 1.86 13.38
CA ARG A 44 -13.20 0.64 13.61
C ARG A 44 -11.98 0.56 12.71
N LEU A 45 -12.09 1.01 11.46
CA LEU A 45 -10.95 1.12 10.56
C LEU A 45 -9.93 2.13 11.07
N ASP A 46 -10.38 3.27 11.59
CA ASP A 46 -9.51 4.30 12.16
C ASP A 46 -8.84 3.84 13.47
N GLU A 47 -9.57 3.12 14.33
CA GLU A 47 -9.03 2.48 15.53
C GLU A 47 -7.98 1.41 15.20
N LEU A 48 -8.19 0.59 14.16
CA LEU A 48 -7.17 -0.34 13.68
C LEU A 48 -5.95 0.39 13.08
N ALA A 49 -6.17 1.58 12.50
CA ALA A 49 -5.10 2.39 11.96
C ALA A 49 -4.26 3.07 13.06
N THR A 50 -4.91 3.55 14.12
CA THR A 50 -4.32 4.32 15.23
C THR A 50 -3.85 3.46 16.41
N GLY A 51 -4.48 2.31 16.67
CA GLY A 51 -4.19 1.39 17.77
C GLY A 51 -2.93 0.54 17.63
N ARG A 52 -2.07 0.83 16.64
CA ARG A 52 -0.81 0.11 16.45
C ARG A 52 0.30 0.75 17.29
N THR A 53 0.61 0.09 18.40
CA THR A 53 1.89 0.13 19.12
C THR A 53 3.06 0.34 18.16
N SER A 54 3.74 1.48 18.25
CA SER A 54 4.93 1.87 17.44
C SER A 54 4.98 1.17 16.08
N VAL A 55 4.16 1.61 15.13
CA VAL A 55 4.07 1.03 13.79
C VAL A 55 5.46 0.94 13.19
N SER A 56 6.04 -0.26 13.19
CA SER A 56 7.04 -0.64 12.20
C SER A 56 6.41 -0.26 10.86
N THR A 57 6.98 0.70 10.14
CA THR A 57 6.57 0.96 8.77
C THR A 57 6.53 -0.39 8.03
N PRO A 58 5.49 -0.67 7.23
CA PRO A 58 5.31 -1.99 6.60
C PRO A 58 6.46 -2.36 5.66
N TRP A 59 7.36 -1.41 5.39
CA TRP A 59 8.53 -1.53 4.53
C TRP A 59 9.86 -1.66 5.30
N SER A 60 9.84 -1.68 6.64
CA SER A 60 11.04 -1.79 7.46
C SER A 60 11.44 -3.26 7.65
N TRP A 61 12.35 -3.74 6.81
CA TRP A 61 12.87 -5.12 6.83
C TRP A 61 13.37 -5.58 8.21
N ARG A 62 13.89 -4.64 9.02
CA ARG A 62 14.40 -4.90 10.36
C ARG A 62 13.33 -5.26 11.38
N THR A 63 12.10 -4.78 11.21
CA THR A 63 11.06 -4.80 12.26
C THR A 63 9.79 -5.53 11.85
N ILE A 64 9.60 -5.80 10.56
CA ILE A 64 8.49 -6.63 10.08
C ILE A 64 8.73 -8.11 10.38
N GLY A 65 7.65 -8.86 10.69
CA GLY A 65 7.71 -10.29 10.97
C GLY A 65 7.94 -11.15 9.71
N PRO A 66 8.24 -12.46 9.86
CA PRO A 66 8.67 -13.32 8.75
C PRO A 66 7.64 -13.40 7.60
N ASN A 67 6.35 -13.56 7.91
CA ASN A 67 5.31 -13.60 6.88
C ASN A 67 5.25 -12.28 6.08
N ALA A 68 5.38 -11.14 6.76
CA ALA A 68 5.40 -9.83 6.12
C ALA A 68 6.68 -9.61 5.30
N GLN A 69 7.83 -10.18 5.71
CA GLN A 69 9.05 -10.17 4.90
C GLN A 69 8.88 -10.94 3.59
N GLU A 70 8.24 -12.11 3.62
CA GLU A 70 7.97 -12.92 2.42
C GLU A 70 7.02 -12.19 1.45
N GLU A 71 5.94 -11.61 1.97
CA GLU A 71 4.99 -10.81 1.20
C GLU A 71 5.70 -9.60 0.55
N LEU A 72 6.43 -8.81 1.35
CA LEU A 72 7.17 -7.65 0.87
C LEU A 72 8.22 -8.05 -0.18
N SER A 73 8.92 -9.18 0.03
CA SER A 73 9.90 -9.68 -0.94
C SER A 73 9.23 -10.03 -2.26
N THR A 74 8.07 -10.68 -2.22
CA THR A 74 7.32 -11.07 -3.42
C THR A 74 6.89 -9.85 -4.23
N GLU A 75 6.32 -8.84 -3.58
CA GLU A 75 5.89 -7.62 -4.25
C GLU A 75 7.07 -6.81 -4.77
N LEU A 76 8.14 -6.67 -3.99
CA LEU A 76 9.34 -5.98 -4.43
C LEU A 76 9.96 -6.66 -5.66
N ARG A 77 10.07 -8.00 -5.67
CA ARG A 77 10.56 -8.76 -6.83
C ARG A 77 9.74 -8.52 -8.08
N ARG A 78 8.41 -8.47 -7.94
CA ARG A 78 7.49 -8.18 -9.05
C ARG A 78 7.75 -6.79 -9.61
N TRP A 79 7.85 -5.80 -8.74
CA TRP A 79 8.08 -4.41 -9.13
C TRP A 79 9.48 -4.21 -9.74
N VAL A 80 10.53 -4.78 -9.14
CA VAL A 80 11.91 -4.72 -9.66
C VAL A 80 11.99 -5.36 -11.05
N ARG A 81 11.29 -6.48 -11.29
CA ARG A 81 11.22 -7.08 -12.63
C ARG A 81 10.59 -6.12 -13.64
N TRP A 82 9.50 -5.46 -13.26
CA TRP A 82 8.82 -4.48 -14.10
C TRP A 82 9.72 -3.27 -14.41
N ILE A 83 10.35 -2.65 -13.41
CA ILE A 83 11.16 -1.45 -13.62
C ILE A 83 12.40 -1.74 -14.45
N ARG A 84 13.04 -2.90 -14.26
CA ARG A 84 14.20 -3.33 -15.05
C ARG A 84 13.86 -3.51 -16.52
N ALA A 85 12.68 -4.03 -16.82
CA ALA A 85 12.19 -4.15 -18.19
C ALA A 85 11.76 -2.80 -18.79
N ARG A 86 11.14 -1.93 -18.00
CA ARG A 86 10.57 -0.66 -18.46
C ARG A 86 11.63 0.43 -18.73
N TYR A 87 12.70 0.49 -17.91
CA TYR A 87 13.75 1.53 -17.94
C TYR A 87 15.13 0.99 -18.39
N PRO A 88 15.16 -0.03 -19.25
CA PRO A 88 16.34 -0.87 -19.54
C PRO A 88 17.41 -1.02 -18.44
N LEU A 89 17.02 -1.19 -17.17
CA LEU A 89 17.95 -1.16 -16.03
C LEU A 89 18.64 -2.51 -15.76
N ALA A 90 18.53 -3.47 -16.68
CA ALA A 90 19.06 -4.83 -16.48
C ALA A 90 20.55 -4.85 -16.13
N LYS A 91 21.34 -3.92 -16.67
CA LYS A 91 22.78 -3.77 -16.39
C LYS A 91 23.10 -2.93 -15.15
N LYS A 92 22.17 -2.07 -14.72
CA LYS A 92 22.38 -1.18 -13.57
C LYS A 92 21.87 -1.78 -12.26
N VAL A 93 20.87 -2.64 -12.34
CA VAL A 93 20.36 -3.44 -11.22
C VAL A 93 20.65 -4.91 -11.54
N PRO A 94 21.67 -5.51 -10.88
CA PRO A 94 22.11 -6.88 -11.18
C PRO A 94 21.04 -7.92 -10.81
N SER A 95 21.15 -9.14 -11.35
CA SER A 95 20.19 -10.22 -11.03
C SER A 95 20.27 -10.70 -9.58
N CYS A 96 21.45 -10.60 -8.96
CA CYS A 96 21.69 -10.98 -7.56
C CYS A 96 21.32 -9.87 -6.56
N TRP A 97 20.59 -8.82 -6.97
CA TRP A 97 20.25 -7.67 -6.10
C TRP A 97 19.65 -8.07 -4.74
N GLU A 98 18.96 -9.19 -4.66
CA GLU A 98 18.33 -9.72 -3.45
C GLU A 98 19.35 -10.26 -2.43
N GLU A 99 20.53 -10.65 -2.89
CA GLU A 99 21.65 -11.12 -2.06
C GLU A 99 22.39 -9.94 -1.41
N HIS A 100 22.02 -8.70 -1.77
CA HIS A 100 22.60 -7.45 -1.28
C HIS A 100 21.57 -6.67 -0.44
N PRO A 101 21.55 -6.82 0.90
CA PRO A 101 20.53 -6.20 1.77
C PRO A 101 20.42 -4.68 1.60
N GLU A 102 21.55 -4.00 1.41
CA GLU A 102 21.61 -2.56 1.15
C GLU A 102 20.90 -2.15 -0.14
N VAL A 103 20.96 -3.00 -1.17
CA VAL A 103 20.24 -2.79 -2.43
C VAL A 103 18.75 -3.11 -2.27
N VAL A 104 18.41 -4.10 -1.46
CA VAL A 104 17.01 -4.38 -1.08
C VAL A 104 16.37 -3.16 -0.41
N GLU A 105 17.06 -2.54 0.55
CA GLU A 105 16.60 -1.32 1.24
C GLU A 105 16.43 -0.15 0.26
N GLU A 106 17.42 0.10 -0.59
CA GLU A 106 17.39 1.17 -1.60
C GLU A 106 16.25 0.99 -2.62
N LEU A 107 16.07 -0.24 -3.12
CA LEU A 107 15.00 -0.56 -4.06
C LEU A 107 13.63 -0.47 -3.40
N THR A 108 13.52 -0.84 -2.13
CA THR A 108 12.29 -0.68 -1.35
C THR A 108 11.94 0.79 -1.21
N ALA A 109 12.91 1.65 -0.86
CA ALA A 109 12.70 3.09 -0.78
C ALA A 109 12.25 3.70 -2.12
N LEU A 110 12.89 3.30 -3.23
CA LEU A 110 12.51 3.77 -4.56
C LEU A 110 11.10 3.30 -4.96
N TRP A 111 10.74 2.05 -4.61
CA TRP A 111 9.40 1.51 -4.85
C TRP A 111 8.34 2.25 -4.04
N VAL A 112 8.56 2.51 -2.75
CA VAL A 112 7.64 3.27 -1.91
C VAL A 112 7.46 4.70 -2.44
N ALA A 113 8.53 5.35 -2.90
CA ALA A 113 8.43 6.66 -3.54
C ALA A 113 7.64 6.61 -4.87
N TRP A 114 7.74 5.50 -5.61
CA TRP A 114 6.96 5.28 -6.83
C TRP A 114 5.46 5.10 -6.50
N GLN A 115 5.15 4.29 -5.48
CA GLN A 115 3.78 4.08 -5.00
C GLN A 115 3.14 5.41 -4.58
N ALA A 116 3.87 6.22 -3.82
CA ALA A 116 3.42 7.55 -3.42
C ALA A 116 3.13 8.47 -4.61
N ALA A 117 3.93 8.38 -5.67
CA ALA A 117 3.75 9.19 -6.87
C ALA A 117 2.62 8.72 -7.80
N TYR A 118 2.32 7.41 -7.85
CA TYR A 118 1.47 6.81 -8.88
C TYR A 118 0.23 6.08 -8.39
N GLU A 119 0.19 5.65 -7.12
CA GLU A 119 -0.90 4.82 -6.58
C GLU A 119 -1.68 5.50 -5.45
N GLU A 120 -1.14 6.57 -4.85
CA GLU A 120 -1.89 7.38 -3.88
C GLU A 120 -3.09 8.08 -4.54
N ARG A 121 -4.14 8.33 -3.75
CA ARG A 121 -5.41 8.92 -4.23
C ARG A 121 -5.27 10.39 -4.63
N ASP A 122 -4.35 11.12 -4.00
CA ASP A 122 -4.13 12.55 -4.21
C ASP A 122 -2.62 12.87 -4.13
N PRO A 123 -1.81 12.38 -5.09
CA PRO A 123 -0.39 12.62 -5.10
C PRO A 123 -0.12 14.08 -5.49
N SER A 124 1.02 14.63 -5.05
CA SER A 124 1.48 15.93 -5.55
C SER A 124 1.57 15.90 -7.09
N LEU A 125 1.13 16.98 -7.76
CA LEU A 125 1.21 17.12 -9.22
C LEU A 125 2.63 16.96 -9.77
N THR A 126 3.66 17.19 -8.93
CA THR A 126 5.07 17.06 -9.29
C THR A 126 5.67 15.70 -8.92
N ALA A 127 4.99 14.85 -8.14
CA ALA A 127 5.58 13.64 -7.56
C ALA A 127 6.16 12.69 -8.62
N ALA A 128 5.43 12.48 -9.72
CA ALA A 128 5.89 11.67 -10.84
C ALA A 128 7.15 12.24 -11.52
N ALA A 129 7.21 13.57 -11.69
CA ALA A 129 8.38 14.24 -12.26
C ALA A 129 9.58 14.19 -11.30
N GLU A 130 9.35 14.47 -10.01
CA GLU A 130 10.38 14.37 -8.97
C GLU A 130 10.94 12.96 -8.86
N TRP A 131 10.11 11.93 -9.03
CA TRP A 131 10.57 10.55 -9.06
C TRP A 131 11.54 10.27 -10.21
N HIS A 132 11.26 10.81 -11.40
CA HIS A 132 12.14 10.68 -12.55
C HIS A 132 13.41 11.52 -12.44
N ASP A 133 13.32 12.71 -11.86
CA ASP A 133 14.43 13.66 -11.83
C ASP A 133 15.36 13.48 -10.62
N ARG A 134 14.84 12.96 -9.50
CA ARG A 134 15.56 12.87 -8.23
C ARG A 134 15.73 11.43 -7.74
N TRP A 135 14.62 10.71 -7.59
CA TRP A 135 14.63 9.42 -6.88
C TRP A 135 15.31 8.32 -7.69
N LEU A 136 14.87 8.11 -8.94
CA LEU A 136 15.45 7.09 -9.81
C LEU A 136 16.93 7.37 -10.14
N PRO A 137 17.34 8.57 -10.61
CA PRO A 137 18.75 8.85 -10.90
C PRO A 137 19.62 8.77 -9.64
N GLY A 138 19.11 9.21 -8.50
CA GLY A 138 19.82 9.15 -7.21
C GLY A 138 20.13 7.72 -6.77
N LEU A 139 19.18 6.79 -6.91
CA LEU A 139 19.41 5.38 -6.64
C LEU A 139 20.45 4.80 -7.59
N LEU A 140 20.31 5.04 -8.90
CA LEU A 140 21.25 4.52 -9.90
C LEU A 140 22.68 5.02 -9.65
N HIS A 141 22.83 6.28 -9.26
CA HIS A 141 24.13 6.83 -8.87
C HIS A 141 24.73 6.13 -7.65
N ARG A 142 23.94 5.82 -6.61
CA ARG A 142 24.43 5.08 -5.43
C ARG A 142 24.78 3.63 -5.74
N LEU A 143 24.04 2.97 -6.64
CA LEU A 143 24.39 1.61 -7.08
C LEU A 143 25.71 1.57 -7.86
N GLU A 144 26.03 2.63 -8.60
CA GLU A 144 27.22 2.68 -9.47
C GLU A 144 28.45 3.26 -8.75
N HIS A 145 28.26 4.20 -7.83
CA HIS A 145 29.34 4.98 -7.21
C HIS A 145 29.27 5.06 -5.68
N GLY A 146 28.27 4.44 -5.05
CA GLY A 146 28.06 4.50 -3.62
C GLY A 146 29.04 3.61 -2.82
N PRO A 147 28.98 3.68 -1.48
CA PRO A 147 29.84 2.90 -0.60
C PRO A 147 29.57 1.39 -0.66
N PHE A 148 28.45 0.99 -1.27
CA PHE A 148 28.06 -0.39 -1.54
C PHE A 148 27.90 -0.64 -3.05
N ALA A 149 28.62 0.12 -3.88
CA ALA A 149 28.55 -0.04 -5.33
C ALA A 149 28.74 -1.52 -5.71
N LEU A 150 27.78 -2.03 -6.49
CA LEU A 150 27.79 -3.44 -6.89
C LEU A 150 28.63 -3.60 -8.13
N ASP A 151 29.68 -4.42 -8.05
CA ASP A 151 30.47 -4.84 -9.22
C ASP A 151 29.94 -6.17 -9.81
N CYS A 152 28.64 -6.46 -9.61
CA CYS A 152 28.02 -7.74 -9.95
C CYS A 152 27.48 -7.78 -11.39
N SER A 153 28.16 -7.14 -12.36
CA SER A 153 27.66 -6.99 -13.74
C SER A 153 27.61 -8.32 -14.50
N ASP A 154 28.65 -9.14 -14.36
CA ASP A 154 28.81 -10.42 -15.07
C ASP A 154 28.96 -11.63 -14.12
N SER A 155 29.32 -11.39 -12.86
CA SER A 155 29.48 -12.43 -11.83
C SER A 155 29.10 -11.88 -10.46
N HIS A 156 28.45 -12.69 -9.64
CA HIS A 156 28.09 -12.29 -8.29
C HIS A 156 29.34 -12.18 -7.42
N HIS A 157 29.54 -11.01 -6.81
CA HIS A 157 30.58 -10.76 -5.83
C HIS A 157 29.97 -10.68 -4.43
N SER A 158 30.33 -11.62 -3.56
CA SER A 158 29.80 -11.67 -2.21
C SER A 158 30.15 -10.41 -1.43
N ARG A 159 29.18 -9.93 -0.66
CA ARG A 159 29.34 -8.79 0.23
C ARG A 159 30.49 -9.04 1.23
N PRO A 160 31.41 -8.09 1.42
CA PRO A 160 32.42 -8.20 2.48
C PRO A 160 31.75 -8.21 3.86
N ALA A 161 32.26 -9.06 4.75
CA ALA A 161 31.74 -9.17 6.12
C ALA A 161 31.81 -7.81 6.84
N SER A 162 30.72 -7.42 7.49
CA SER A 162 30.70 -6.22 8.33
C SER A 162 31.61 -6.43 9.54
N CYS A 163 32.47 -5.48 9.86
CA CYS A 163 33.25 -5.50 11.11
C CYS A 163 32.37 -5.39 12.36
N TYR A 164 31.09 -5.04 12.20
CA TYR A 164 30.08 -4.99 13.25
C TYR A 164 29.12 -6.19 13.19
N ALA A 165 29.34 -7.17 12.31
CA ALA A 165 28.56 -8.40 12.34
C ALA A 165 28.85 -9.15 13.65
N PRO A 166 27.84 -9.71 14.33
CA PRO A 166 28.08 -10.58 15.47
C PRO A 166 28.98 -11.74 15.03
N SER A 167 30.00 -12.02 15.84
CA SER A 167 31.11 -12.94 15.56
C SER A 167 30.71 -14.40 15.26
N ASP A 168 29.44 -14.74 15.46
CA ASP A 168 28.90 -16.09 15.28
C ASP A 168 28.59 -16.45 13.81
N SER A 169 28.88 -15.54 12.87
CA SER A 169 28.54 -15.71 11.44
C SER A 169 29.72 -16.05 10.51
N VAL A 170 30.92 -16.31 11.05
CA VAL A 170 32.05 -16.82 10.26
C VAL A 170 31.87 -18.32 10.02
N THR A 171 31.06 -18.69 9.04
CA THR A 171 31.11 -20.04 8.46
C THR A 171 32.29 -20.10 7.50
N SER A 172 33.23 -21.00 7.79
CA SER A 172 34.44 -21.28 7.03
C SER A 172 34.21 -21.46 5.52
N PRO A 173 35.12 -20.99 4.65
CA PRO A 173 35.13 -21.39 3.26
C PRO A 173 35.62 -22.85 3.13
N GLN A 174 34.90 -23.65 2.34
CA GLN A 174 35.41 -24.90 1.75
C GLN A 174 36.11 -24.61 0.43
#